data_AF-A0A3D9YTS6-F1
#
_entry.id   AF-A0A3D9YTS6-F1
#
_cell.length_a   1.000
_cell.length_b   1.000
_cell.length_c   1.000
_cell.angle_alpha   90.00
_cell.angle_beta   90.00
_cell.angle_gamma   90.00
#
_symmetry.space_group_name_H-M   'P 1'
#
loop_
_entity.id
_entity.type
_entity.pdbx_description
1 polymer ?
#
loop_
_entity_poly.entity_id
_entity_poly.type
_entity_poly.pdbx_seq_one_letter_code
_entity_poly.pdbx_strand_id
1 'polypeptide(L)' 'MIIVHAFKRWNHQKAEYDFPKFKATADAIKARRGVIIPETEEKVSADKLDWQGRYEPARWSAAKSG' A
#
# COMPACT_ATOMS: atom_id res chain seq x y z
N MET A 1 3.29 14.67 -5.84
CA MET A 1 4.00 13.54 -5.22
C MET A 1 3.17 13.04 -4.05
N ILE A 2 2.91 11.74 -3.95
CA ILE A 2 2.02 11.14 -2.97
C ILE A 2 2.84 10.25 -2.05
N ILE A 3 2.56 10.30 -0.74
CA ILE A 3 3.22 9.45 0.25
C ILE A 3 2.36 8.19 0.44
N VAL A 4 3.02 7.04 0.35
CA VAL A 4 2.42 5.73 0.60
C VAL A 4 3.18 5.01 1.71
N HIS A 5 2.48 4.16 2.47
CA HIS A 5 3.03 3.41 3.59
C HIS A 5 2.70 1.92 3.45
N ALA A 6 3.55 1.07 3.98
CA ALA A 6 3.13 -0.29 4.31
C ALA A 6 2.12 -0.21 5.47
N PHE A 7 1.19 -1.17 5.49
CA PHE A 7 0.17 -1.24 6.52
C PHE A 7 -0.13 -2.69 6.85
N LYS A 8 -0.67 -2.91 8.04
CA LYS A 8 -1.29 -4.19 8.42
C LYS A 8 -2.78 -3.98 8.63
N ARG A 9 -3.58 -5.02 8.42
CA ARG A 9 -5.02 -5.00 8.71
C ARG A 9 -5.42 -6.26 9.47
N TRP A 10 -6.40 -6.15 10.34
CA TRP A 10 -6.94 -7.32 11.02
C TRP A 10 -7.82 -8.12 10.06
N ASN A 11 -7.50 -9.39 9.85
CA ASN A 11 -8.30 -10.31 9.06
C ASN A 11 -9.24 -11.09 10.00
N HIS A 12 -10.51 -10.68 10.02
CA HIS A 12 -11.53 -11.31 10.85
C HIS A 12 -11.79 -12.79 10.52
N GLN A 13 -11.56 -13.22 9.28
CA GLN A 13 -11.78 -14.62 8.87
C GLN A 13 -10.69 -15.54 9.40
N LYS A 14 -9.46 -15.04 9.50
CA LYS A 14 -8.30 -15.81 9.96
C LYS A 14 -7.92 -15.53 11.42
N ALA A 15 -8.55 -14.53 12.04
CA ALA A 15 -8.22 -14.03 13.36
C ALA A 15 -6.73 -13.65 13.52
N GLU A 16 -6.14 -13.06 12.48
CA GLU A 16 -4.73 -12.68 12.44
C GLU A 16 -4.52 -11.33 11.74
N TYR A 17 -3.34 -10.73 11.92
CA TYR A 17 -2.93 -9.57 11.13
C TYR A 17 -2.43 -10.00 9.75
N ASP A 18 -3.04 -9.46 8.71
CA ASP A 18 -2.61 -9.57 7.32
C ASP A 18 -1.70 -8.38 6.96
N PHE A 19 -0.65 -8.64 6.18
CA PHE A 19 0.34 -7.67 5.71
C PHE A 19 0.29 -7.62 4.18
N PRO A 20 -0.54 -6.72 3.60
CA PRO A 20 -0.67 -6.62 2.16
C PRO A 20 0.66 -6.32 1.48
N LYS A 21 0.87 -6.92 0.31
CA LYS A 21 2.11 -6.77 -0.49
C LYS A 21 2.31 -5.38 -1.13
N PHE A 22 1.32 -4.49 -0.99
CA PHE A 22 1.32 -3.16 -1.59
C PHE A 22 1.33 -2.08 -0.49
N LYS A 23 1.87 -0.91 -0.81
CA LYS A 23 1.74 0.30 0.00
C LYS A 23 0.47 1.06 -0.37
N ALA A 24 -0.06 1.89 0.52
CA ALA A 24 -1.24 2.71 0.24
C ALA A 24 -1.15 4.09 0.91
N THR A 25 -1.95 5.05 0.45
CA THR A 25 -2.08 6.37 1.09
C THR A 25 -2.74 6.26 2.46
N ALA A 26 -2.51 7.23 3.36
CA ALA A 26 -3.12 7.23 4.68
C ALA A 26 -4.66 7.14 4.64
N ASP A 27 -5.30 7.80 3.68
CA ASP A 27 -6.76 7.73 3.48
C ASP A 27 -7.22 6.32 3.07
N ALA A 28 -6.52 5.68 2.12
CA ALA A 28 -6.83 4.33 1.68
C ALA A 28 -6.60 3.28 2.80
N ILE A 29 -5.57 3.50 3.64
CA ILE A 29 -5.31 2.66 4.82
C ILE A 29 -6.45 2.80 5.82
N LYS A 30 -6.88 4.03 6.11
CA LYS A 30 -8.01 4.31 7.02
C LYS A 30 -9.31 3.70 6.51
N ALA A 31 -9.62 3.84 5.22
CA ALA A 31 -10.80 3.23 4.59
C ALA A 31 -10.82 1.69 4.72
N ARG A 32 -9.63 1.06 4.73
CA ARG A 32 -9.46 -0.39 4.91
C ARG A 32 -9.35 -0.84 6.36
N ARG A 33 -9.54 0.06 7.34
CA ARG A 33 -9.33 -0.20 8.77
C ARG A 33 -7.93 -0.78 9.06
N GLY A 34 -6.93 -0.32 8.30
CA GLY A 34 -5.55 -0.70 8.46
C GLY A 34 -4.81 0.19 9.47
N VAL A 35 -3.66 -0.27 9.92
CA VAL A 35 -2.71 0.47 10.76
C VAL A 35 -1.44 0.71 9.96
N ILE A 36 -1.03 1.98 9.88
CA ILE A 36 0.22 2.39 9.23
C ILE A 36 1.41 1.78 9.98
N ILE A 37 2.36 1.21 9.22
CA ILE A 37 3.65 0.78 9.77
C ILE A 37 4.61 1.98 9.67
N PRO A 38 5.12 2.50 10.80
CA PRO A 38 6.04 3.64 10.79
C PRO A 38 7.31 3.33 9.99
N GLU A 39 8.00 4.36 9.52
CA GLU A 39 9.28 4.24 8.77
C GLU A 39 9.18 3.49 7.43
N THR A 40 7.98 3.27 6.90
CA THR A 40 7.76 2.61 5.59
C THR A 40 7.36 3.57 4.48
N GLU A 41 7.47 4.86 4.76
CA GLU A 41 7.04 5.97 3.91
C GLU A 41 7.82 5.97 2.60
N GLU A 42 7.10 6.08 1.48
CA GLU A 42 7.70 6.20 0.17
C GLU A 42 6.97 7.27 -0.64
N LYS A 43 7.76 8.08 -1.34
CA LYS A 43 7.28 9.16 -2.19
C LYS A 43 7.15 8.63 -3.61
N VAL A 44 5.92 8.55 -4.10
CA VAL A 44 5.60 8.06 -5.46
C VAL A 44 4.87 9.12 -6.27
N SER A 45 4.92 9.00 -7.59
CA SER A 45 4.11 9.81 -8.50
C SER A 45 2.68 9.24 -8.58
N ALA A 46 1.70 10.09 -8.92
CA ALA A 46 0.29 9.70 -8.88
C ALA A 46 -0.07 8.62 -9.91
N ASP A 47 0.64 8.61 -11.05
CA ASP A 47 0.53 7.61 -12.11
C ASP A 47 0.95 6.19 -11.68
N LYS A 48 1.70 6.06 -10.57
CA LYS A 48 2.09 4.77 -9.99
C LYS A 48 1.06 4.18 -9.03
N LEU A 49 -0.03 4.91 -8.77
CA LEU A 49 -1.13 4.41 -7.95
C LEU A 49 -2.18 3.75 -8.84
N ASP A 50 -2.74 2.64 -8.38
CA ASP A 50 -3.96 2.11 -8.97
C ASP A 50 -5.17 3.01 -8.64
N TRP A 51 -6.33 2.70 -9.23
CA TRP A 51 -7.57 3.43 -8.99
C TRP A 51 -8.02 3.45 -7.51
N GLN A 52 -7.45 2.60 -6.65
CA GLN A 52 -7.72 2.53 -5.21
C GLN A 52 -6.65 3.23 -4.37
N GLY A 53 -5.69 3.92 -4.99
CA GLY A 53 -4.57 4.57 -4.29
C GLY A 53 -3.53 3.60 -3.74
N ARG A 54 -3.41 2.39 -4.32
CA ARG A 54 -2.38 1.40 -3.95
C ARG A 54 -1.17 1.48 -4.85
N TYR A 55 -0.01 1.29 -4.25
CA TYR A 55 1.28 1.21 -4.91
C TYR A 55 1.89 -0.18 -4.72
N GLU A 56 2.10 -0.90 -5.82
CA GLU A 56 2.76 -2.20 -5.82
C GLU A 56 4.12 -2.10 -6.54
N PRO A 57 5.24 -2.00 -5.80
CA PRO A 57 6.56 -1.79 -6.41
C PRO A 57 6.95 -2.91 -7.37
N ALA A 58 6.59 -4.17 -7.07
CA ALA A 58 6.90 -5.32 -7.94
C ALA A 58 6.24 -5.20 -9.32
N ARG A 59 4.96 -4.83 -9.37
CA ARG A 59 4.21 -4.61 -10.61
C ARG A 59 4.83 -3.51 -11.48
N TRP A 60 5.28 -2.41 -10.87
CA TRP A 60 5.82 -1.26 -11.59
C TRP A 60 7.31 -1.38 -11.94
N SER A 61 8.08 -2.16 -11.18
CA SER A 61 9.46 -2.49 -11.54
C SER A 61 9.52 -3.43 -12.75
N ALA A 62 8.57 -4.37 -12.88
CA ALA A 62 8.48 -5.26 -14.05
C ALA A 62 8.17 -4.50 -15.36
N ALA A 63 7.46 -3.37 -15.28
CA ALA A 63 7.12 -2.55 -16.44
C ALA A 63 8.33 -1.80 -17.06
N LYS A 64 9.51 -1.82 -16.42
CA LYS A 64 10.75 -1.21 -16.94
C LYS A 64 11.70 -2.19 -17.63
N SER A 65 11.34 -3.47 -17.71
CA SER A 65 12.18 -4.52 -18.32
C SER A 65 11.68 -5.01 -19.69
N GLY A 66 10.84 -4.23 -20.37
CA GLY A 66 10.27 -4.57 -21.69
C GLY A 66 10.49 -3.47 -22.71
#